data_AF-A0A9K3ND88-F1
#
_entry.id   AF-A0A9K3ND88-F1
#
_cell.length_a   1.000
_cell.length_b   1.000
_cell.length_c   1.000
_cell.angle_alpha   90.00
_cell.angle_beta   90.00
_cell.angle_gamma   90.00
#
_symmetry.space_group_name_H-M   'P 1'
#
loop_
_entity.id
_entity.type
_entity.pdbx_description
1 polymer ?
#
loop_
_entity_poly.entity_id
_entity_poly.type
_entity_poly.pdbx_seq_one_letter_code
_entity_poly.pdbx_strand_id
1 'polypeptide(L)'
;MTHKELSKNSMKKRRERVSFSASLPEDVHGVFADSDCVVQYSSHPFLDIRKSILEMIRYAKVQDWNDIEELIYCYIALNSPETHIYIKDAFVSLSFPLSTKH
;
A
#
# COMPACT_ATOMS: atom_id res chain seq x y z
N MET A 1 8.90 51.04 23.32
CA MET A 1 7.95 49.92 23.52
C MET A 1 7.39 49.56 22.15
N THR A 2 7.50 48.38 21.55
CA THR A 2 8.10 47.08 21.87
C THR A 2 8.06 46.30 20.55
N HIS A 3 9.12 45.54 20.23
CA HIS A 3 9.10 44.49 19.20
C HIS A 3 8.12 43.36 19.55
N LYS A 4 7.62 42.63 18.52
CA LYS A 4 7.20 41.20 18.45
C LYS A 4 6.06 41.04 17.43
N GLU A 5 5.89 39.99 16.63
CA GLU A 5 6.60 38.73 16.37
C GLU A 5 6.01 38.13 15.08
N LEU A 6 6.83 37.40 14.33
CA LEU A 6 6.43 36.53 13.22
C LEU A 6 5.49 35.43 13.72
N SER A 7 4.41 35.12 13.00
CA SER A 7 3.71 33.84 13.17
C SER A 7 3.39 33.18 11.84
N LYS A 8 3.96 31.97 11.73
CA LYS A 8 3.96 31.00 10.65
C LYS A 8 2.54 30.43 10.48
N ASN A 9 2.12 30.10 9.26
CA ASN A 9 1.56 28.76 9.08
C ASN A 9 1.70 28.21 7.66
N SER A 10 2.60 27.25 7.56
CA SER A 10 2.85 26.36 6.42
C SER A 10 1.72 25.32 6.37
N MET A 11 0.80 25.38 5.39
CA MET A 11 -0.12 24.28 5.10
C MET A 11 -0.52 24.21 3.62
N LYS A 12 0.46 24.07 2.73
CA LYS A 12 0.20 23.55 1.38
C LYS A 12 1.20 22.49 0.96
N LYS A 13 1.54 21.59 1.89
CA LYS A 13 2.12 20.29 1.51
C LYS A 13 0.96 19.37 1.14
N ARG A 14 0.40 19.59 -0.06
CA ARG A 14 -0.53 18.66 -0.70
C ARG A 14 0.23 17.33 -0.81
N ARG A 15 0.01 16.43 0.16
CA ARG A 15 0.56 15.07 0.11
C ARG A 15 0.05 14.46 -1.20
N GLU A 16 0.98 14.04 -2.06
CA GLU A 16 0.76 13.14 -3.19
C GLU A 16 0.30 11.77 -2.65
N ARG A 17 -0.85 11.73 -1.96
CA ARG A 17 -1.51 10.47 -1.63
C ARG A 17 -2.15 9.98 -2.92
N VAL A 18 -1.63 8.87 -3.43
CA VAL A 18 -2.32 8.05 -4.42
C VAL A 18 -3.69 7.71 -3.85
N SER A 19 -4.76 8.15 -4.53
CA SER A 19 -6.13 7.82 -4.17
C SER A 19 -6.44 6.44 -4.74
N PHE A 20 -6.78 5.47 -3.88
CA PHE A 20 -7.18 4.13 -4.31
C PHE A 20 -8.65 4.06 -4.75
N SER A 21 -9.43 5.13 -4.60
CA SER A 21 -10.76 5.22 -5.20
C SER A 21 -10.65 5.78 -6.62
N ALA A 22 -10.93 4.94 -7.61
CA ALA A 22 -11.15 5.34 -8.99
C ALA A 22 -12.53 4.85 -9.43
N SER A 23 -13.47 5.78 -9.60
CA SER A 23 -14.69 5.52 -10.37
C SER A 23 -14.37 5.86 -11.82
N LEU A 24 -14.38 4.87 -12.72
CA LEU A 24 -14.20 5.12 -14.14
C LEU A 24 -15.50 5.69 -14.75
N PRO A 25 -15.44 6.69 -15.64
CA PRO A 25 -16.57 7.09 -16.47
C PRO A 25 -17.06 5.91 -17.32
N GLU A 26 -18.37 5.85 -17.60
CA GLU A 26 -19.07 4.73 -18.25
C GLU A 26 -18.55 4.42 -19.67
N ASP A 27 -17.89 5.40 -20.28
CA ASP A 27 -17.39 5.43 -21.65
C ASP A 27 -15.87 5.25 -21.77
N VAL A 28 -15.17 4.97 -20.65
CA VAL A 28 -13.74 4.62 -20.65
C VAL A 28 -13.57 3.11 -20.77
N HIS A 29 -13.20 2.63 -21.95
CA HIS A 29 -12.64 1.30 -22.11
C HIS A 29 -11.19 1.31 -21.59
N GLY A 30 -10.93 0.55 -20.52
CA GLY A 30 -9.59 0.45 -19.95
C GLY A 30 -8.60 -0.03 -21.01
N VAL A 31 -7.37 0.48 -20.98
CA VAL A 31 -6.29 0.15 -21.96
C VAL A 31 -6.02 -1.36 -22.06
N PHE A 32 -6.46 -2.14 -21.07
CA PHE A 32 -6.30 -3.59 -20.99
C PHE A 32 -7.63 -4.36 -21.13
N ALA A 33 -8.72 -3.73 -21.58
CA ALA A 33 -10.02 -4.37 -21.68
C ALA A 33 -10.02 -5.62 -22.58
N ASP A 34 -9.18 -5.64 -23.61
CA ASP A 34 -9.00 -6.76 -24.54
C ASP A 34 -7.74 -7.60 -24.24
N SER A 35 -7.11 -7.42 -23.08
CA SER A 35 -5.90 -8.16 -22.71
C SER A 35 -6.23 -9.40 -21.89
N ASP A 36 -5.73 -10.56 -22.33
CA ASP A 36 -5.77 -11.79 -21.53
C ASP A 36 -4.73 -11.73 -20.41
N CYS A 37 -5.21 -11.51 -19.18
CA CYS A 37 -4.37 -11.55 -17.99
C CYS A 37 -4.03 -13.01 -17.63
N VAL A 38 -2.80 -13.43 -17.91
CA VAL A 38 -2.30 -14.74 -17.45
C VAL A 38 -2.00 -14.67 -15.95
N VAL A 39 -2.72 -15.44 -15.15
CA VAL A 39 -2.47 -15.56 -13.71
C VAL A 39 -1.21 -16.40 -13.50
N GLN A 40 -0.11 -15.73 -13.15
CA GLN A 40 1.12 -16.41 -12.76
C GLN A 40 1.10 -16.71 -11.25
N TYR A 41 0.99 -17.99 -10.90
CA TYR A 41 1.12 -18.42 -9.50
C TYR A 41 2.59 -18.32 -9.07
N SER A 42 2.86 -17.54 -8.04
CA SER A 42 4.18 -17.52 -7.40
C SER A 42 4.50 -18.87 -6.77
N SER A 43 5.75 -19.33 -6.90
CA SER A 43 6.24 -20.52 -6.17
C SER A 43 6.38 -20.27 -4.66
N HIS A 44 6.44 -19.00 -4.24
CA HIS A 44 6.62 -18.59 -2.84
C HIS A 44 5.71 -17.39 -2.50
N PRO A 45 4.37 -17.58 -2.52
CA PRO A 45 3.40 -16.48 -2.41
C PRO A 45 3.61 -15.63 -1.15
N PHE A 46 3.95 -16.25 -0.03
CA PHE A 46 4.32 -15.54 1.20
C PHE A 46 5.50 -14.56 1.01
N LEU A 47 6.61 -15.02 0.43
CA LEU A 47 7.83 -14.21 0.29
C LEU A 47 7.60 -13.06 -0.68
N ASP A 48 6.85 -13.31 -1.75
CA ASP A 48 6.62 -12.32 -2.80
C ASP A 48 5.64 -11.25 -2.33
N ILE A 49 4.55 -11.64 -1.65
CA ILE A 49 3.62 -10.68 -1.03
C ILE A 49 4.33 -9.84 0.03
N ARG A 50 5.17 -10.46 0.88
CA ARG A 50 5.96 -9.72 1.87
C ARG A 50 6.86 -8.67 1.22
N LYS A 51 7.57 -9.03 0.14
CA LYS A 51 8.40 -8.08 -0.62
C LYS A 51 7.55 -6.96 -1.22
N SER A 52 6.42 -7.31 -1.84
CA SER A 52 5.48 -6.37 -2.44
C SER A 52 4.96 -5.35 -1.42
N ILE A 53 4.55 -5.79 -0.23
CA ILE A 53 4.10 -4.90 0.85
C ILE A 53 5.23 -3.94 1.28
N LEU A 54 6.46 -4.45 1.46
CA LEU A 54 7.62 -3.62 1.81
C LEU A 54 7.96 -2.57 0.74
N GLU A 55 7.87 -2.96 -0.53
CA GLU A 55 8.05 -2.04 -1.66
C GLU A 55 6.96 -0.97 -1.68
N MET A 56 5.71 -1.35 -1.46
CA MET A 56 4.59 -0.41 -1.39
C MET A 56 4.69 0.55 -0.21
N ILE A 57 5.12 0.10 0.97
CA ILE A 57 5.38 0.96 2.13
C ILE A 57 6.40 2.05 1.76
N ARG A 58 7.49 1.68 1.06
CA ARG A 58 8.52 2.62 0.62
C ARG A 58 8.02 3.57 -0.46
N TYR A 59 7.31 3.04 -1.46
CA TYR A 59 6.84 3.80 -2.61
C TYR A 59 5.72 4.79 -2.24
N ALA A 60 4.69 4.31 -1.55
CA ALA A 60 3.55 5.12 -1.11
C ALA A 60 3.86 5.98 0.13
N LYS A 61 5.08 5.87 0.68
CA LYS A 61 5.54 6.61 1.87
C LYS A 61 4.58 6.43 3.05
N VAL A 62 4.14 5.20 3.28
CA VAL A 62 3.28 4.83 4.40
C VAL A 62 3.97 5.21 5.72
N GLN A 63 3.33 6.04 6.55
CA GLN A 63 3.98 6.61 7.75
C GLN A 63 3.34 6.19 9.07
N ASP A 64 2.06 5.80 9.04
CA ASP A 64 1.29 5.50 10.23
C ASP A 64 0.44 4.24 10.07
N TRP A 65 -0.27 3.89 11.14
CA TRP A 65 -1.11 2.69 11.17
C TRP A 65 -2.28 2.76 10.19
N ASN A 66 -2.86 3.94 9.95
CA ASN A 66 -3.99 4.08 9.04
C ASN A 66 -3.56 3.83 7.59
N ASP A 67 -2.40 4.36 7.20
CA ASP A 67 -1.81 4.13 5.89
C ASP A 67 -1.50 2.62 5.68
N ILE A 68 -1.05 1.93 6.74
CA ILE A 68 -0.80 0.47 6.73
C ILE A 68 -2.11 -0.31 6.60
N GLU A 69 -3.13 0.04 7.37
CA GLU A 69 -4.44 -0.62 7.35
C GLU A 69 -5.07 -0.50 5.96
N GLU A 70 -5.05 0.70 5.36
CA GLU A 70 -5.53 0.93 4.00
C GLU A 70 -4.75 0.10 2.97
N LEU A 71 -3.42 0.04 3.09
CA LEU A 71 -2.59 -0.79 2.22
C LEU A 71 -2.98 -2.27 2.30
N ILE A 72 -3.13 -2.81 3.51
CA ILE A 72 -3.51 -4.22 3.71
C ILE A 72 -4.94 -4.48 3.21
N TYR A 73 -5.86 -3.54 3.43
CA TYR A 73 -7.21 -3.62 2.89
C TYR A 73 -7.21 -3.73 1.36
N CYS A 74 -6.40 -2.93 0.67
CA CYS A 74 -6.24 -3.04 -0.78
C CYS A 74 -5.74 -4.43 -1.22
N TYR A 75 -4.75 -5.01 -0.53
CA TYR A 75 -4.30 -6.37 -0.84
C TYR A 75 -5.41 -7.41 -0.67
N ILE A 76 -6.20 -7.32 0.39
CA ILE A 76 -7.32 -8.24 0.64
C ILE A 76 -8.40 -8.08 -0.44
N ALA A 77 -8.74 -6.85 -0.83
CA ALA A 77 -9.76 -6.57 -1.84
C ALA A 77 -9.34 -7.00 -3.26
N LEU A 78 -8.05 -6.89 -3.60
CA LEU A 78 -7.51 -7.19 -4.93
C LEU A 78 -7.15 -8.67 -5.13
N ASN A 79 -7.06 -9.47 -4.06
CA ASN A 79 -6.63 -10.86 -4.13
C ASN A 79 -7.74 -11.83 -3.69
N SER A 80 -7.70 -13.05 -4.23
CA SER A 80 -8.66 -14.08 -3.88
C SER A 80 -8.52 -14.53 -2.41
N PRO A 81 -9.58 -15.11 -1.80
CA PRO A 81 -9.56 -15.56 -0.41
C PRO A 81 -8.43 -16.52 -0.06
N GLU A 82 -8.01 -17.36 -1.01
CA GLU A 82 -6.90 -18.30 -0.85
C GLU A 82 -5.56 -17.58 -0.61
N THR A 83 -5.40 -16.37 -1.16
CA THR A 83 -4.19 -15.55 -0.97
C THR A 83 -4.18 -14.83 0.37
N HIS A 84 -5.34 -14.65 1.02
CA HIS A 84 -5.47 -13.87 2.25
C HIS A 84 -4.63 -14.42 3.41
N ILE A 85 -4.41 -15.74 3.47
CA ILE A 85 -3.53 -16.35 4.48
C ILE A 85 -2.09 -15.82 4.34
N TYR A 86 -1.57 -15.77 3.11
CA TYR A 86 -0.22 -15.28 2.84
C TYR A 86 -0.09 -13.78 3.09
N ILE A 87 -1.14 -12.99 2.80
CA ILE A 87 -1.17 -11.54 3.10
C ILE A 87 -1.05 -11.30 4.61
N LYS A 88 -1.86 -12.01 5.41
CA LYS A 88 -1.84 -11.88 6.88
C LYS A 88 -0.49 -12.30 7.46
N ASP A 89 0.03 -13.45 7.04
CA ASP A 89 1.32 -13.95 7.52
C ASP A 89 2.46 -13.00 7.14
N ALA A 90 2.46 -12.52 5.89
CA ALA A 90 3.43 -11.56 5.41
C ALA A 90 3.41 -10.29 6.26
N PHE A 91 2.22 -9.73 6.51
CA PHE A 91 2.04 -8.55 7.34
C PHE A 91 2.56 -8.74 8.77
N VAL A 92 2.16 -9.81 9.46
CA VAL A 92 2.62 -10.11 10.83
C VAL A 92 4.14 -10.29 10.90
N SER A 93 4.74 -10.90 9.87
CA SER A 93 6.19 -11.07 9.79
C SER A 93 7.00 -9.76 9.68
N LEU A 94 6.34 -8.66 9.26
CA LEU A 94 6.97 -7.33 9.25
C LEU A 94 7.04 -6.72 10.66
N SER A 95 6.04 -7.00 11.51
CA SER A 95 5.99 -6.50 12.89
C SER A 95 6.94 -7.25 13.82
N PHE A 96 7.20 -8.52 13.54
CA PHE A 96 8.15 -9.34 14.28
C PHE A 96 9.23 -9.84 13.31
N PRO A 97 10.27 -9.03 13.01
CA PRO A 97 11.42 -9.54 12.28
C PRO A 97 11.93 -10.75 13.06
N LEU A 98 11.82 -11.93 12.46
CA LEU A 98 12.25 -13.20 13.05
C LEU A 98 13.64 -12.97 13.64
N SER A 99 13.71 -12.92 14.98
CA SER A 99 14.95 -12.67 15.69
C SER A 99 15.92 -13.75 15.25
N THR A 100 16.90 -13.38 14.44
CA THR A 100 17.98 -14.26 14.03
C THR A 100 18.71 -14.62 15.31
N LYS A 101 18.42 -15.80 15.86
CA LYS A 101 19.23 -16.37 16.92
C LYS A 101 20.63 -16.59 16.33
N HIS A 102 21.56 -15.76 16.79
CA HIS A 102 23.00 -15.96 16.62
C HIS A 102 23.46 -17.08 17.54
#